data_AF-A0A1F6BE09-F1
#
_entry.id   AF-A0A1F6BE09-F1
#
_cell.length_a   1.000
_cell.length_b   1.000
_cell.length_c   1.000
_cell.angle_alpha   90.00
_cell.angle_beta   90.00
_cell.angle_gamma   90.00
#
_symmetry.space_group_name_H-M   'P 1'
#
loop_
_entity.id
_entity.type
_entity.pdbx_description
1 polymer ?
#
loop_
_entity_poly.entity_id
_entity_poly.type
_entity_poly.pdbx_seq_one_letter_code
_entity_poly.pdbx_strand_id
1 'polypeptide(L)'
;MRKLIHTFLAFIALSLFAGNVYAGSMTIKIEQPKSPTNLTSLNVNFVVLDYAANGAITARCWKKGPGDGGFSQFGSDMAITTGGNSANCVADGSSFSSEGTYQYYVTAENTGETVTSDTVSVERKTSGGPDTPTNYSKSRVNICDYKINFRTADDGGKTVKVEVYRSGETSFSADPGSRVDTITIGSNTDGSSTTTPPNCNQEFYFAVRAFDSIGNGSGLVGDSVTVTVGGTTTTTTTTTGSAGAGAIPAGTGGNILGVETAGAPTGPSGAILGEEASSSPTPSEDYTPPTPNLFTGKNLGWGVLGIAGILLVVWLLRKKQD
;
A
#
# COMPACT_ATOMS: atom_id res chain seq x y z
N MET A 1 15.59 67.28 14.24
CA MET A 1 14.18 66.85 14.42
C MET A 1 13.49 66.40 13.12
N ARG A 2 13.60 67.13 11.99
CA ARG A 2 12.93 66.76 10.72
C ARG A 2 13.23 65.35 10.19
N LYS A 3 14.49 64.88 10.27
CA LYS A 3 14.89 63.53 9.81
C LYS A 3 14.37 62.39 10.71
N LEU A 4 14.22 62.65 12.02
CA LEU A 4 13.69 61.68 12.98
C LEU A 4 12.18 61.45 12.80
N ILE A 5 11.46 62.50 12.36
CA ILE A 5 10.02 62.43 12.08
C ILE A 5 9.74 61.60 10.82
N HIS A 6 10.59 61.70 9.79
CA HIS A 6 10.39 60.94 8.55
C HIS A 6 10.69 59.44 8.72
N THR A 7 11.70 59.07 9.50
CA THR A 7 11.95 57.66 9.84
C THR A 7 10.88 57.07 10.73
N PHE A 8 10.29 57.85 11.64
CA PHE A 8 9.17 57.40 12.47
C PHE A 8 7.88 57.22 11.67
N LEU A 9 7.60 58.12 10.71
CA LEU A 9 6.43 57.99 9.81
C LEU A 9 6.54 56.77 8.88
N ALA A 10 7.75 56.46 8.38
CA ALA A 10 8.00 55.29 7.55
C ALA A 10 7.79 53.96 8.31
N PHE A 11 8.11 53.93 9.61
CA PHE A 11 7.88 52.76 10.46
C PHE A 11 6.39 52.53 10.76
N ILE A 12 5.60 53.60 10.93
CA ILE A 12 4.15 53.51 11.13
C ILE A 12 3.44 53.12 9.83
N ALA A 13 3.92 53.57 8.68
CA ALA A 13 3.39 53.12 7.39
C ALA A 13 3.61 51.63 7.19
N LEU A 14 4.75 51.07 7.60
CA LEU A 14 5.07 49.65 7.44
C LEU A 14 4.25 48.73 8.37
N SER A 15 3.85 49.19 9.56
CA SER A 15 2.99 48.42 10.47
C SER A 15 1.52 48.39 10.05
N LEU A 16 1.06 49.36 9.25
CA LEU A 16 -0.29 49.38 8.69
C LEU A 16 -0.48 48.42 7.50
N PHE A 17 0.62 47.86 6.96
CA PHE A 17 0.61 46.82 5.92
C PHE A 17 0.90 45.40 6.45
N ALA A 18 0.91 45.22 7.78
CA ALA A 18 0.90 43.88 8.37
C ALA A 18 -0.48 43.25 8.11
N GLY A 19 -0.65 42.64 6.94
CA GLY A 19 -1.82 41.82 6.64
C GLY A 19 -1.93 40.69 7.67
N ASN A 20 -3.14 40.42 8.15
CA ASN A 20 -3.40 39.26 8.98
C ASN A 20 -3.07 38.00 8.17
N VAL A 21 -2.06 37.24 8.60
CA VAL A 21 -1.84 35.89 8.11
C VAL A 21 -2.81 35.00 8.90
N TYR A 22 -3.92 34.62 8.26
CA TYR A 22 -4.82 33.63 8.84
C TYR A 22 -4.20 32.25 8.67
N ALA A 23 -3.92 31.57 9.77
CA ALA A 23 -3.59 30.15 9.73
C ALA A 23 -4.88 29.38 9.35
N GLY A 24 -4.76 28.47 8.39
CA GLY A 24 -5.84 27.56 8.00
C GLY A 24 -6.33 26.73 9.17
N SER A 25 -7.64 26.52 9.24
CA SER A 25 -8.34 25.79 10.31
C SER A 25 -8.34 24.28 10.15
N MET A 26 -8.01 23.83 8.94
CA MET A 26 -8.01 22.43 8.57
C MET A 26 -6.60 21.98 8.19
N THR A 27 -6.28 20.74 8.55
CA THR A 27 -5.04 20.08 8.18
C THR A 27 -5.36 18.69 7.67
N ILE A 28 -4.57 18.21 6.72
CA ILE A 28 -4.67 16.86 6.19
C ILE A 28 -3.28 16.24 6.10
N LYS A 29 -3.19 14.97 6.48
CA LYS A 29 -1.98 14.15 6.31
C LYS A 29 -2.33 12.87 5.60
N ILE A 30 -1.50 12.52 4.63
CA ILE A 30 -1.62 11.28 3.85
C ILE A 30 -0.46 10.35 4.22
N GLU A 31 -0.74 9.06 4.29
CA GLU A 31 0.29 8.04 4.49
C GLU A 31 1.04 7.76 3.20
N GLN A 32 2.36 7.57 3.29
CA GLN A 32 3.18 7.05 2.19
C GLN A 32 3.07 5.52 2.16
N PRO A 33 2.39 4.91 1.18
CA PRO A 33 2.26 3.46 1.13
C PRO A 33 3.60 2.81 0.81
N LYS A 34 3.75 1.53 1.14
CA LYS A 34 4.97 0.76 0.85
C LYS A 34 5.25 0.78 -0.66
N SER A 35 6.48 1.14 -1.01
CA SER A 35 6.97 1.21 -2.38
C SER A 35 8.39 0.64 -2.45
N PRO A 36 8.75 -0.07 -3.53
CA PRO A 36 7.85 -0.62 -4.56
C PRO A 36 6.91 -1.71 -4.00
N THR A 37 5.85 -2.03 -4.76
CA THR A 37 4.84 -3.03 -4.40
C THR A 37 4.42 -3.88 -5.60
N ASN A 38 4.05 -5.13 -5.36
CA ASN A 38 3.47 -6.03 -6.35
C ASN A 38 1.95 -6.25 -6.15
N LEU A 39 1.34 -5.50 -5.24
CA LEU A 39 -0.08 -5.64 -4.90
C LEU A 39 -0.98 -5.21 -6.07
N THR A 40 -2.17 -5.81 -6.13
CA THR A 40 -3.22 -5.47 -7.11
C THR A 40 -4.17 -4.38 -6.61
N SER A 41 -4.17 -4.11 -5.30
CA SER A 41 -4.98 -3.09 -4.63
C SER A 41 -4.15 -2.40 -3.55
N LEU A 42 -4.40 -1.12 -3.33
CA LEU A 42 -3.67 -0.30 -2.38
C LEU A 42 -4.65 0.56 -1.56
N ASN A 43 -4.51 0.52 -0.23
CA ASN A 43 -5.18 1.48 0.65
C ASN A 43 -4.28 2.69 0.86
N VAL A 44 -4.74 3.86 0.43
CA VAL A 44 -4.07 5.15 0.67
C VAL A 44 -4.77 5.82 1.85
N ASN A 45 -4.21 5.62 3.04
CA ASN A 45 -4.81 6.14 4.27
C ASN A 45 -4.49 7.63 4.44
N PHE A 46 -5.42 8.37 5.05
CA PHE A 46 -5.22 9.76 5.40
C PHE A 46 -5.99 10.12 6.68
N VAL A 47 -5.60 11.25 7.27
CA VAL A 47 -6.24 11.85 8.44
C VAL A 47 -6.52 13.31 8.14
N VAL A 48 -7.73 13.75 8.45
CA VAL A 48 -8.12 15.17 8.40
C VAL A 48 -8.42 15.64 9.80
N LEU A 49 -7.98 16.86 10.14
CA LEU A 49 -8.29 17.54 11.39
C LEU A 49 -8.76 18.96 11.08
N ASP A 50 -9.97 19.32 11.50
CA ASP A 50 -10.51 20.69 11.44
C ASP A 50 -10.75 21.16 12.88
N TYR A 51 -9.94 22.10 13.36
CA TYR A 51 -10.03 22.60 14.72
C TYR A 51 -11.02 23.76 14.90
N ALA A 52 -11.49 24.36 13.81
CA ALA A 52 -12.54 25.38 13.85
C ALA A 52 -13.95 24.78 13.74
N ALA A 53 -14.05 23.51 13.32
CA ALA A 53 -15.29 22.76 13.18
C ALA A 53 -16.29 23.46 12.24
N ASN A 54 -15.80 23.92 11.07
CA ASN A 54 -16.54 24.77 10.12
C ASN A 54 -17.53 23.98 9.23
N GLY A 55 -18.22 22.99 9.81
CA GLY A 55 -19.24 22.18 9.14
C GLY A 55 -18.76 20.79 8.72
N ALA A 56 -19.49 20.18 7.78
CA ALA A 56 -19.17 18.87 7.24
C ALA A 56 -17.94 18.96 6.32
N ILE A 57 -17.04 17.98 6.45
CA ILE A 57 -15.81 17.90 5.65
C ILE A 57 -16.04 16.88 4.55
N THR A 58 -15.69 17.24 3.31
CA THR A 58 -15.69 16.32 2.16
C THR A 58 -14.25 16.07 1.73
N ALA A 59 -13.83 14.81 1.74
CA ALA A 59 -12.52 14.39 1.25
C ALA A 59 -12.63 13.76 -0.16
N ARG A 60 -11.70 14.09 -1.04
CA ARG A 60 -11.59 13.55 -2.41
C ARG A 60 -10.18 13.04 -2.67
N CYS A 61 -10.10 11.87 -3.28
CA CYS A 61 -8.84 11.21 -3.58
C CYS A 61 -8.43 11.43 -5.03
N TRP A 62 -7.18 11.80 -5.23
CA TRP A 62 -6.63 12.09 -6.55
C TRP A 62 -5.48 11.16 -6.86
N LYS A 63 -5.44 10.62 -8.09
CA LYS A 63 -4.35 9.80 -8.58
C LYS A 63 -3.75 10.40 -9.84
N LYS A 64 -2.47 10.11 -10.07
CA LYS A 64 -1.83 10.21 -11.38
C LYS A 64 -1.05 8.92 -11.62
N GLY A 65 -1.52 8.10 -12.55
CA GLY A 65 -0.86 6.87 -12.96
C GLY A 65 0.26 7.10 -13.98
N PRO A 66 0.99 6.03 -14.35
CA PRO A 66 2.18 6.09 -15.21
C PRO A 66 1.93 6.69 -16.60
N GLY A 67 0.73 6.49 -17.14
CA GLY A 67 0.31 7.02 -18.45
C GLY A 67 -0.63 8.23 -18.37
N ASP A 68 -0.96 8.72 -17.17
CA ASP A 68 -1.93 9.79 -17.00
C ASP A 68 -1.28 11.16 -17.29
N GLY A 69 -1.93 12.00 -18.10
CA GLY A 69 -1.47 13.36 -18.38
C GLY A 69 -1.53 14.30 -17.16
N GLY A 70 -2.34 13.97 -16.15
CA GLY A 70 -2.55 14.78 -14.95
C GLY A 70 -3.26 13.99 -13.85
N PHE A 71 -3.56 14.66 -12.74
CA PHE A 71 -4.32 14.06 -11.67
C PHE A 71 -5.80 13.94 -12.03
N SER A 72 -6.40 12.83 -11.65
CA SER A 72 -7.84 12.58 -11.77
C SER A 72 -8.38 12.06 -10.44
N GLN A 73 -9.61 12.44 -10.12
CA GLN A 73 -10.27 11.87 -8.95
C GLN A 73 -10.52 10.38 -9.17
N PHE A 74 -10.35 9.59 -8.11
CA PHE A 74 -10.76 8.19 -8.07
C PHE A 74 -11.57 7.92 -6.80
N GLY A 75 -12.48 6.96 -6.89
CA GLY A 75 -13.47 6.73 -5.82
C GLY A 75 -14.50 7.86 -5.71
N SER A 76 -15.41 7.71 -4.75
CA SER A 76 -16.43 8.71 -4.44
C SER A 76 -15.92 9.74 -3.44
N ASP A 77 -16.60 10.89 -3.37
CA ASP A 77 -16.46 11.84 -2.28
C ASP A 77 -16.74 11.13 -0.94
N MET A 78 -15.93 11.42 0.07
CA MET A 78 -16.06 10.84 1.42
C MET A 78 -16.49 11.92 2.41
N ALA A 79 -17.55 11.65 3.17
CA ALA A 79 -17.94 12.49 4.29
C ALA A 79 -17.04 12.19 5.50
N ILE A 80 -16.38 13.22 6.00
CA ILE A 80 -15.54 13.16 7.20
C ILE A 80 -16.26 13.91 8.33
N THR A 81 -16.32 13.27 9.50
CA THR A 81 -16.93 13.84 10.70
C THR A 81 -16.27 15.19 11.06
N THR A 82 -17.09 16.17 11.42
CA THR A 82 -16.63 17.47 11.92
C THR A 82 -15.69 17.29 13.12
N GLY A 83 -14.61 18.08 13.17
CA GLY A 83 -13.54 17.90 14.15
C GLY A 83 -12.42 16.97 13.69
N GLY A 84 -12.63 16.20 12.62
CA GLY A 84 -11.61 15.36 11.99
C GLY A 84 -11.80 13.85 12.21
N ASN A 85 -11.31 13.06 11.26
CA ASN A 85 -11.29 11.60 11.31
C ASN A 85 -10.22 11.04 10.36
N SER A 86 -9.96 9.74 10.42
CA SER A 86 -9.22 9.00 9.41
C SER A 86 -10.15 8.35 8.38
N ALA A 87 -9.64 8.16 7.18
CA ALA A 87 -10.29 7.42 6.11
C ALA A 87 -9.24 6.90 5.12
N ASN A 88 -9.66 6.12 4.13
CA ASN A 88 -8.78 5.54 3.14
C ASN A 88 -9.36 5.61 1.73
N CYS A 89 -8.51 5.92 0.76
CA CYS A 89 -8.82 5.75 -0.65
C CYS A 89 -8.41 4.34 -1.06
N VAL A 90 -9.36 3.54 -1.55
CA VAL A 90 -9.05 2.22 -2.12
C VAL A 90 -8.71 2.38 -3.59
N ALA A 91 -7.44 2.17 -3.93
CA ALA A 91 -6.97 2.16 -5.31
C ALA A 91 -6.87 0.71 -5.80
N ASP A 92 -7.82 0.29 -6.62
CA ASP A 92 -7.90 -1.03 -7.24
C ASP A 92 -8.35 -0.94 -8.71
N GLY A 93 -8.47 -2.09 -9.38
CA GLY A 93 -8.98 -2.17 -10.74
C GLY A 93 -8.28 -1.20 -11.69
N SER A 94 -9.05 -0.37 -12.40
CA SER A 94 -8.52 0.62 -13.35
C SER A 94 -7.75 1.78 -12.70
N SER A 95 -7.94 2.03 -11.40
CA SER A 95 -7.23 3.09 -10.68
C SER A 95 -5.81 2.68 -10.29
N PHE A 96 -5.52 1.37 -10.31
CA PHE A 96 -4.22 0.78 -9.99
C PHE A 96 -4.06 -0.55 -10.74
N SER A 97 -3.83 -0.50 -12.06
CA SER A 97 -3.75 -1.69 -12.93
C SER A 97 -2.39 -1.91 -13.58
N SER A 98 -1.67 -0.84 -13.90
CA SER A 98 -0.51 -0.86 -14.79
C SER A 98 0.79 -0.79 -14.01
N GLU A 99 1.88 -1.30 -14.57
CA GLU A 99 3.19 -1.12 -13.95
C GLU A 99 3.68 0.33 -14.05
N GLY A 100 4.45 0.76 -13.05
CA GLY A 100 5.08 2.06 -12.99
C GLY A 100 4.68 2.87 -11.76
N THR A 101 5.06 4.14 -11.78
CA THR A 101 4.87 5.05 -10.65
C THR A 101 3.48 5.68 -10.66
N TYR A 102 2.78 5.51 -9.55
CA TYR A 102 1.55 6.22 -9.22
C TYR A 102 1.83 7.31 -8.19
N GLN A 103 1.15 8.44 -8.33
CA GLN A 103 1.14 9.51 -7.35
C GLN A 103 -0.28 9.70 -6.81
N TYR A 104 -0.37 9.99 -5.52
CA TYR A 104 -1.65 10.20 -4.84
C TYR A 104 -1.59 11.45 -3.95
N TYR A 105 -2.68 12.18 -3.89
CA TYR A 105 -2.94 13.17 -2.85
C TYR A 105 -4.44 13.18 -2.51
N VAL A 106 -4.78 13.79 -1.40
CA VAL A 106 -6.17 13.96 -0.95
C VAL A 106 -6.45 15.44 -0.76
N THR A 107 -7.63 15.89 -1.15
CA THR A 107 -8.16 17.21 -0.81
C THR A 107 -9.26 17.07 0.21
N ALA A 108 -9.26 17.90 1.24
CA ALA A 108 -10.38 18.07 2.16
C ALA A 108 -10.99 19.46 1.98
N GLU A 109 -12.32 19.54 1.95
CA GLU A 109 -13.08 20.77 1.75
C GLU A 109 -14.16 20.90 2.83
N ASN A 110 -14.28 22.07 3.44
CA ASN A 110 -15.41 22.47 4.28
C ASN A 110 -16.01 23.78 3.75
N THR A 111 -16.93 24.41 4.49
CA THR A 111 -17.65 25.60 4.02
C THR A 111 -16.76 26.85 3.83
N GLY A 112 -15.53 26.87 4.35
CA GLY A 112 -14.65 28.06 4.33
C GLY A 112 -13.25 27.83 3.79
N GLU A 113 -12.84 26.57 3.59
CA GLU A 113 -11.45 26.23 3.31
C GLU A 113 -11.34 24.92 2.51
N THR A 114 -10.38 24.88 1.59
CA THR A 114 -9.92 23.64 0.93
C THR A 114 -8.44 23.47 1.21
N VAL A 115 -8.07 22.28 1.69
CA VAL A 115 -6.67 21.93 1.98
C VAL A 115 -6.29 20.68 1.20
N THR A 116 -5.09 20.70 0.65
CA THR A 116 -4.50 19.59 -0.11
C THR A 116 -3.38 18.96 0.71
N SER A 117 -3.32 17.63 0.74
CA SER A 117 -2.20 16.91 1.36
C SER A 117 -0.92 17.03 0.55
N ASP A 118 0.19 16.56 1.12
CA ASP A 118 1.36 16.21 0.34
C ASP A 118 1.01 15.17 -0.74
N THR A 119 1.85 15.08 -1.78
CA THR A 119 1.75 14.01 -2.78
C THR A 119 2.66 12.86 -2.40
N VAL A 120 2.11 11.65 -2.33
CA VAL A 120 2.85 10.40 -2.07
C VAL A 120 3.00 9.60 -3.35
N SER A 121 4.06 8.80 -3.44
CA SER A 121 4.42 8.08 -4.67
C SER A 121 4.61 6.59 -4.42
N VAL A 122 4.02 5.75 -5.26
CA VAL A 122 4.11 4.29 -5.16
C VAL A 122 4.47 3.71 -6.50
N GLU A 123 5.55 2.95 -6.55
CA GLU A 123 5.94 2.17 -7.72
C GLU A 123 5.27 0.80 -7.68
N ARG A 124 4.39 0.53 -8.65
CA ARG A 124 3.84 -0.79 -8.88
C ARG A 124 4.76 -1.58 -9.81
N LYS A 125 5.26 -2.70 -9.31
CA LYS A 125 6.17 -3.60 -10.02
C LYS A 125 5.73 -5.06 -9.82
N THR A 126 5.07 -5.60 -10.83
CA THR A 126 4.55 -6.97 -10.88
C THR A 126 5.39 -7.90 -11.77
N SER A 127 6.33 -7.34 -12.52
CA SER A 127 7.22 -8.02 -13.47
C SER A 127 8.69 -7.91 -13.03
N GLY A 128 9.53 -8.72 -13.66
CA GLY A 128 10.97 -8.73 -13.38
C GLY A 128 11.33 -9.40 -12.05
N GLY A 129 10.50 -10.35 -11.59
CA GLY A 129 10.82 -11.21 -10.46
C GLY A 129 12.05 -12.10 -10.71
N PRO A 130 12.40 -12.95 -9.73
CA PRO A 130 13.54 -13.86 -9.83
C PRO A 130 13.36 -14.86 -10.98
N ASP A 131 14.47 -15.44 -11.43
CA ASP A 131 14.42 -16.52 -12.41
C ASP A 131 14.09 -17.86 -11.71
N THR A 132 13.64 -18.85 -12.48
CA THR A 132 13.19 -20.14 -11.94
C THR A 132 14.38 -20.91 -11.32
N PRO A 133 14.26 -21.44 -10.08
CA PRO A 133 15.26 -22.32 -9.51
C PRO A 133 15.54 -23.55 -10.39
N THR A 134 16.73 -24.11 -10.28
CA THR A 134 17.20 -25.27 -11.06
C THR A 134 17.69 -26.38 -10.13
N ASN A 135 18.15 -27.50 -10.70
CA ASN A 135 18.72 -28.64 -9.98
C ASN A 135 17.82 -29.18 -8.85
N TYR A 136 16.50 -29.16 -9.08
CA TYR A 136 15.56 -29.75 -8.16
C TYR A 136 15.84 -31.24 -8.00
N SER A 137 15.90 -31.69 -6.75
CA SER A 137 15.93 -33.11 -6.42
C SER A 137 15.17 -33.38 -5.13
N LYS A 138 14.52 -34.54 -5.10
CA LYS A 138 13.79 -35.05 -3.94
C LYS A 138 14.40 -36.39 -3.53
N SER A 139 14.73 -36.54 -2.25
CA SER A 139 15.15 -37.81 -1.67
C SER A 139 14.49 -38.04 -0.32
N ARG A 140 14.39 -39.31 0.09
CA ARG A 140 13.97 -39.67 1.45
C ARG A 140 15.21 -39.76 2.34
N VAL A 141 15.20 -39.05 3.46
CA VAL A 141 16.27 -39.13 4.49
C VAL A 141 16.02 -40.32 5.41
N ASN A 142 14.76 -40.57 5.70
CA ASN A 142 14.27 -41.75 6.40
C ASN A 142 12.86 -42.10 5.89
N ILE A 143 12.13 -42.98 6.58
CA ILE A 143 10.79 -43.40 6.15
C ILE A 143 9.78 -42.25 6.06
N CYS A 144 9.95 -41.18 6.85
CA CYS A 144 9.02 -40.05 6.88
C CYS A 144 9.57 -38.80 6.20
N ASP A 145 10.85 -38.50 6.39
CA ASP A 145 11.39 -37.20 6.00
C ASP A 145 11.81 -37.14 4.54
N TYR A 146 11.37 -36.08 3.87
CA TYR A 146 11.79 -35.72 2.53
C TYR A 146 12.81 -34.59 2.58
N LYS A 147 13.92 -34.76 1.87
CA LYS A 147 14.89 -33.70 1.59
C LYS A 147 14.71 -33.21 0.16
N ILE A 148 14.49 -31.91 0.04
CA ILE A 148 14.40 -31.18 -1.22
C ILE A 148 15.68 -30.39 -1.38
N ASN A 149 16.37 -30.54 -2.50
CA ASN A 149 17.50 -29.68 -2.87
C ASN A 149 17.17 -28.91 -4.15
N PHE A 150 17.75 -27.72 -4.27
CA PHE A 150 17.60 -26.84 -5.42
C PHE A 150 18.79 -25.88 -5.50
N ARG A 151 18.96 -25.22 -6.65
CA ARG A 151 19.88 -24.11 -6.86
C ARG A 151 19.08 -22.89 -7.27
N THR A 152 19.21 -21.77 -6.56
CA THR A 152 18.61 -20.50 -7.01
C THR A 152 19.29 -20.03 -8.30
N ALA A 153 18.53 -19.37 -9.17
CA ALA A 153 19.07 -18.88 -10.43
C ALA A 153 20.11 -17.78 -10.22
N ASP A 154 21.01 -17.62 -11.20
CA ASP A 154 21.97 -16.52 -11.24
C ASP A 154 21.33 -15.25 -11.83
N ASP A 155 20.38 -14.71 -11.07
CA ASP A 155 19.50 -13.62 -11.51
C ASP A 155 19.96 -12.23 -11.05
N GLY A 156 21.25 -12.09 -10.69
CA GLY A 156 21.86 -10.81 -10.34
C GLY A 156 21.38 -10.21 -9.02
N GLY A 157 20.95 -11.04 -8.06
CA GLY A 157 20.54 -10.59 -6.72
C GLY A 157 19.04 -10.40 -6.53
N LYS A 158 18.19 -10.82 -7.48
CA LYS A 158 16.73 -10.68 -7.35
C LYS A 158 16.16 -11.63 -6.30
N THR A 159 16.66 -12.87 -6.25
CA THR A 159 16.21 -13.85 -5.28
C THR A 159 16.62 -13.44 -3.87
N VAL A 160 15.65 -13.31 -2.95
CA VAL A 160 15.90 -13.09 -1.50
C VAL A 160 15.39 -14.22 -0.63
N LYS A 161 14.46 -15.02 -1.13
CA LYS A 161 13.94 -16.21 -0.46
C LYS A 161 13.44 -17.24 -1.45
N VAL A 162 13.30 -18.46 -0.98
CA VAL A 162 12.63 -19.57 -1.67
C VAL A 162 11.55 -20.14 -0.77
N GLU A 163 10.40 -20.49 -1.35
CA GLU A 163 9.33 -21.22 -0.67
C GLU A 163 9.24 -22.64 -1.22
N VAL A 164 8.98 -23.60 -0.33
CA VAL A 164 8.77 -25.01 -0.67
C VAL A 164 7.32 -25.34 -0.39
N TYR A 165 6.65 -25.93 -1.38
CA TYR A 165 5.26 -26.35 -1.32
C TYR A 165 5.16 -27.88 -1.37
N ARG A 166 4.13 -28.43 -0.73
CA ARG A 166 3.88 -29.86 -0.65
C ARG A 166 2.39 -30.16 -0.84
N SER A 167 2.09 -31.24 -1.54
CA SER A 167 0.75 -31.82 -1.61
C SER A 167 0.80 -33.34 -1.60
N GLY A 168 -0.28 -33.97 -1.11
CA GLY A 168 -0.54 -35.40 -1.31
C GLY A 168 -1.14 -35.71 -2.69
N GLU A 169 -1.56 -34.67 -3.42
CA GLU A 169 -2.20 -34.75 -4.73
C GLU A 169 -1.25 -34.32 -5.85
N THR A 170 -1.43 -34.87 -7.05
CA THR A 170 -0.68 -34.50 -8.26
C THR A 170 -1.14 -33.18 -8.88
N SER A 171 -2.16 -32.54 -8.31
CA SER A 171 -2.61 -31.20 -8.68
C SER A 171 -2.87 -30.37 -7.43
N PHE A 172 -2.21 -29.22 -7.30
CA PHE A 172 -2.38 -28.36 -6.12
C PHE A 172 -2.01 -26.89 -6.40
N SER A 173 -2.43 -26.00 -5.50
CA SER A 173 -2.07 -24.58 -5.55
C SER A 173 -0.80 -24.30 -4.75
N ALA A 174 0.16 -23.56 -5.30
CA ALA A 174 1.32 -23.06 -4.57
C ALA A 174 0.93 -21.77 -3.84
N ASP A 175 0.37 -21.94 -2.64
CA ASP A 175 -0.19 -20.89 -1.80
C ASP A 175 0.19 -21.12 -0.31
N PRO A 176 -0.21 -20.25 0.63
CA PRO A 176 0.14 -20.44 2.04
C PRO A 176 -0.36 -21.75 2.67
N GLY A 177 -1.37 -22.40 2.11
CA GLY A 177 -1.93 -23.66 2.62
C GLY A 177 -1.11 -24.89 2.24
N SER A 178 -0.42 -24.86 1.10
CA SER A 178 0.51 -25.92 0.69
C SER A 178 1.98 -25.62 1.03
N ARG A 179 2.29 -24.40 1.48
CA ARG A 179 3.65 -24.01 1.86
C ARG A 179 4.09 -24.72 3.13
N VAL A 180 5.21 -25.42 3.04
CA VAL A 180 5.80 -26.18 4.14
C VAL A 180 7.11 -25.59 4.65
N ASP A 181 7.77 -24.75 3.86
CA ASP A 181 9.01 -24.10 4.28
C ASP A 181 9.23 -22.75 3.57
N THR A 182 10.06 -21.90 4.17
CA THR A 182 10.53 -20.62 3.61
C THR A 182 11.99 -20.42 4.00
N ILE A 183 12.86 -20.30 3.01
CA ILE A 183 14.31 -20.28 3.17
C ILE A 183 14.81 -18.92 2.69
N THR A 184 15.44 -18.14 3.58
CA THR A 184 16.16 -16.92 3.17
C THR A 184 17.44 -17.32 2.45
N ILE A 185 17.52 -17.02 1.15
CA ILE A 185 18.62 -17.44 0.29
C ILE A 185 18.77 -16.44 -0.85
N GLY A 186 20.01 -16.15 -1.25
CA GLY A 186 20.32 -15.25 -2.36
C GLY A 186 20.31 -15.95 -3.72
N SER A 187 20.60 -15.19 -4.77
CA SER A 187 20.85 -15.71 -6.12
C SER A 187 22.04 -16.66 -6.16
N ASN A 188 22.05 -17.54 -7.16
CA ASN A 188 23.13 -18.48 -7.44
C ASN A 188 23.68 -19.17 -6.18
N THR A 189 22.79 -19.77 -5.39
CA THR A 189 23.11 -20.43 -4.12
C THR A 189 22.38 -21.77 -4.04
N ASP A 190 23.07 -22.81 -3.56
CA ASP A 190 22.45 -24.12 -3.32
C ASP A 190 21.64 -24.05 -2.03
N GLY A 191 20.40 -24.50 -2.10
CA GLY A 191 19.47 -24.55 -0.99
C GLY A 191 18.96 -25.96 -0.75
N SER A 192 18.56 -26.23 0.49
CA SER A 192 17.86 -27.46 0.82
C SER A 192 16.85 -27.25 1.93
N SER A 193 15.79 -28.05 1.92
CA SER A 193 14.79 -28.13 2.98
C SER A 193 14.55 -29.60 3.34
N THR A 194 14.39 -29.89 4.62
CA THR A 194 13.95 -31.21 5.09
C THR A 194 12.60 -31.05 5.76
N THR A 195 11.60 -31.78 5.29
CA THR A 195 10.22 -31.66 5.79
C THR A 195 9.67 -33.03 6.17
N THR A 196 8.89 -33.04 7.25
CA THR A 196 8.16 -34.22 7.72
C THR A 196 6.68 -34.09 7.32
N PRO A 197 6.14 -35.01 6.51
CA PRO A 197 4.71 -35.04 6.16
C PRO A 197 3.85 -35.61 7.29
N PRO A 198 2.54 -35.33 7.30
CA PRO A 198 1.62 -35.87 8.30
C PRO A 198 1.47 -37.40 8.23
N ASN A 199 1.70 -37.99 7.05
CA ASN A 199 1.58 -39.42 6.82
C ASN A 199 2.83 -39.98 6.13
N CYS A 200 3.71 -40.66 6.87
CA CYS A 200 4.97 -41.18 6.33
C CYS A 200 4.79 -42.25 5.23
N ASN A 201 3.63 -42.90 5.18
CA ASN A 201 3.32 -43.99 4.26
C ASN A 201 2.67 -43.51 2.96
N GLN A 202 2.38 -42.21 2.85
CA GLN A 202 1.85 -41.59 1.64
C GLN A 202 2.98 -40.98 0.81
N GLU A 203 2.81 -40.99 -0.51
CA GLU A 203 3.67 -40.24 -1.41
C GLU A 203 3.26 -38.76 -1.44
N PHE A 204 4.25 -37.87 -1.35
CA PHE A 204 4.05 -36.43 -1.45
C PHE A 204 4.80 -35.86 -2.65
N TYR A 205 4.17 -34.83 -3.22
CA TYR A 205 4.67 -34.05 -4.33
C TYR A 205 5.12 -32.68 -3.84
N PHE A 206 6.25 -32.21 -4.36
CA PHE A 206 6.86 -30.95 -3.96
C PHE A 206 7.13 -30.03 -5.15
N ALA A 207 7.04 -28.74 -4.88
CA ALA A 207 7.44 -27.68 -5.80
C ALA A 207 8.20 -26.59 -5.05
N VAL A 208 9.08 -25.90 -5.77
CA VAL A 208 9.99 -24.87 -5.25
C VAL A 208 9.85 -23.62 -6.10
N ARG A 209 9.82 -22.45 -5.44
CA ARG A 209 9.68 -21.15 -6.09
C ARG A 209 10.54 -20.10 -5.40
N ALA A 210 11.22 -19.26 -6.17
CA ALA A 210 11.99 -18.12 -5.64
C ALA A 210 11.14 -16.85 -5.60
N PHE A 211 11.46 -15.94 -4.69
CA PHE A 211 10.79 -14.65 -4.53
C PHE A 211 11.81 -13.51 -4.33
N ASP A 212 11.46 -12.33 -4.85
CA ASP A 212 12.18 -11.10 -4.57
C ASP A 212 11.71 -10.43 -3.26
N SER A 213 12.30 -9.28 -2.93
CA SER A 213 12.01 -8.52 -1.70
C SER A 213 10.62 -7.86 -1.69
N ILE A 214 9.97 -7.78 -2.84
CA ILE A 214 8.65 -7.15 -3.04
C ILE A 214 7.56 -8.22 -3.04
N GLY A 215 7.92 -9.48 -3.31
CA GLY A 215 7.04 -10.64 -3.33
C GLY A 215 6.74 -11.15 -4.72
N ASN A 216 7.42 -10.69 -5.78
CA ASN A 216 7.29 -11.29 -7.11
C ASN A 216 7.91 -12.67 -7.09
N GLY A 217 7.13 -13.69 -7.46
CA GLY A 217 7.59 -15.06 -7.52
C GLY A 217 8.10 -15.43 -8.91
N SER A 218 9.11 -16.30 -8.97
CA SER A 218 9.63 -16.86 -10.22
C SER A 218 8.69 -17.93 -10.83
N GLY A 219 9.16 -18.69 -11.82
CA GLY A 219 8.51 -19.94 -12.21
C GLY A 219 8.66 -21.04 -11.15
N LEU A 220 8.11 -22.22 -11.42
CA LEU A 220 8.14 -23.36 -10.51
C LEU A 220 9.07 -24.46 -11.05
N VAL A 221 9.76 -25.13 -10.14
CA VAL A 221 10.46 -26.39 -10.39
C VAL A 221 10.05 -27.40 -9.33
N GLY A 222 9.91 -28.68 -9.68
CA GLY A 222 9.42 -29.67 -8.73
C GLY A 222 9.25 -31.05 -9.34
N ASP A 223 8.50 -31.89 -8.63
CA ASP A 223 8.04 -33.17 -9.16
C ASP A 223 7.18 -32.97 -10.42
N SER A 224 6.95 -34.03 -11.19
CA SER A 224 6.13 -33.92 -12.40
C SER A 224 4.63 -33.87 -12.07
N VAL A 225 4.11 -32.68 -11.76
CA VAL A 225 2.74 -32.44 -11.26
C VAL A 225 2.18 -31.12 -11.78
N THR A 226 0.86 -30.94 -11.65
CA THR A 226 0.19 -29.69 -12.03
C THR A 226 0.13 -28.75 -10.84
N VAL A 227 0.64 -27.54 -10.99
CA VAL A 227 0.68 -26.54 -9.92
C VAL A 227 0.03 -25.24 -10.39
N THR A 228 -0.90 -24.71 -9.58
CA THR A 228 -1.59 -23.44 -9.86
C THR A 228 -1.03 -22.31 -8.99
N VAL A 229 -0.79 -21.16 -9.61
CA VAL A 229 -0.32 -19.93 -8.97
C VAL A 229 -1.20 -18.77 -9.41
N GLY A 230 -1.95 -18.15 -8.49
CA GLY A 230 -2.73 -16.94 -8.79
C GLY A 230 -3.67 -17.08 -10.00
N GLY A 231 -4.20 -18.29 -10.22
CA GLY A 231 -5.07 -18.62 -11.36
C GLY A 231 -4.36 -19.17 -12.61
N THR A 232 -3.01 -19.12 -12.67
CA THR A 232 -2.22 -19.70 -13.77
C THR A 232 -1.79 -21.11 -13.43
N THR A 233 -2.08 -22.07 -14.31
CA THR A 233 -1.72 -23.49 -14.14
C THR A 233 -0.47 -23.83 -14.95
N THR A 234 0.51 -24.45 -14.28
CA THR A 234 1.77 -24.88 -14.87
C THR A 234 2.01 -26.35 -14.55
N THR A 235 2.44 -27.14 -15.53
CA THR A 235 2.95 -28.49 -15.28
C THR A 235 4.44 -28.41 -14.99
N THR A 236 4.87 -28.80 -13.80
CA THR A 236 6.29 -28.96 -13.50
C THR A 236 6.79 -30.25 -14.13
N THR A 237 8.04 -30.26 -14.58
CA THR A 237 8.70 -31.45 -15.11
C THR A 237 9.90 -31.76 -14.25
N THR A 238 10.04 -33.01 -13.83
CA THR A 238 11.20 -33.45 -13.08
C THR A 238 12.42 -33.46 -13.99
N THR A 239 13.36 -32.54 -13.80
CA THR A 239 14.73 -32.73 -14.30
C THR A 239 15.47 -33.58 -13.27
N THR A 240 15.29 -34.90 -13.33
CA THR A 240 16.09 -35.81 -12.50
C THR A 240 17.55 -35.68 -12.91
N GLY A 241 18.33 -34.92 -12.14
CA GLY A 241 19.78 -35.05 -12.11
C GLY A 241 20.12 -36.42 -11.53
N SER A 242 20.11 -37.45 -12.36
CA SER A 242 20.66 -38.75 -12.01
C SER A 242 22.16 -38.57 -11.77
N ALA A 243 22.62 -38.82 -10.56
CA ALA A 243 24.03 -38.95 -10.27
C ALA A 243 24.57 -40.20 -10.99
N GLY A 244 25.22 -40.03 -12.14
CA GLY A 244 25.99 -41.11 -12.78
C GLY A 244 26.10 -41.02 -14.30
N ALA A 245 27.31 -40.65 -14.75
CA ALA A 245 27.93 -40.93 -16.05
C ALA A 245 27.44 -40.21 -17.33
N GLY A 246 28.28 -39.29 -17.82
CA GLY A 246 28.72 -39.31 -19.22
C GLY A 246 28.00 -38.39 -20.23
N ALA A 247 28.77 -37.45 -20.76
CA ALA A 247 28.60 -36.74 -22.04
C ALA A 247 27.55 -35.61 -22.15
N ILE A 248 28.07 -34.40 -22.33
CA ILE A 248 27.38 -33.27 -22.95
C ILE A 248 27.39 -33.48 -24.47
N PRO A 249 26.26 -33.23 -25.16
CA PRO A 249 26.34 -32.52 -26.42
C PRO A 249 25.57 -31.20 -26.35
N ALA A 250 26.27 -30.14 -26.72
CA ALA A 250 25.71 -28.85 -27.05
C ALA A 250 24.83 -28.95 -28.30
N GLY A 251 23.72 -28.21 -28.33
CA GLY A 251 22.91 -28.09 -29.54
C GLY A 251 21.56 -27.40 -29.34
N THR A 252 21.59 -26.07 -29.48
CA THR A 252 20.63 -25.27 -30.27
C THR A 252 19.13 -25.32 -29.94
N GLY A 253 18.66 -24.16 -29.46
CA GLY A 253 17.38 -23.50 -29.74
C GLY A 253 16.18 -24.33 -30.21
N GLY A 254 15.12 -24.33 -29.39
CA GLY A 254 13.83 -24.86 -29.79
C GLY A 254 12.72 -24.44 -28.82
N ASN A 255 12.07 -23.33 -29.16
CA ASN A 255 10.77 -22.93 -28.63
C ASN A 255 9.76 -24.04 -28.97
N ILE A 256 9.13 -24.70 -27.98
CA ILE A 256 7.96 -25.56 -28.25
C ILE A 256 6.84 -25.21 -27.29
N LEU A 257 5.99 -24.31 -27.76
CA LEU A 257 4.60 -24.15 -27.34
C LEU A 257 3.81 -25.34 -27.89
N GLY A 258 3.30 -26.19 -27.00
CA GLY A 258 2.31 -27.21 -27.35
C GLY A 258 0.93 -26.57 -27.44
N VAL A 259 0.41 -26.45 -28.67
CA VAL A 259 -1.01 -26.20 -28.98
C VAL A 259 -1.82 -27.43 -28.59
N GLU A 260 -2.84 -27.26 -27.76
CA GLU A 260 -3.97 -28.21 -27.67
C GLU A 260 -5.20 -27.63 -28.37
N THR A 261 -5.75 -28.41 -29.30
CA THR A 261 -7.03 -28.19 -29.95
C THR A 261 -8.12 -28.93 -29.18
N ALA A 262 -9.27 -28.25 -29.08
CA ALA A 262 -10.52 -28.58 -28.42
C ALA A 262 -11.04 -30.03 -28.52
N GLY A 263 -11.64 -30.47 -27.41
CA GLY A 263 -12.67 -31.51 -27.35
C GLY A 263 -13.63 -31.25 -26.20
N ALA A 264 -14.84 -30.79 -26.51
CA ALA A 264 -15.96 -30.68 -25.56
C ALA A 264 -16.51 -32.08 -25.19
N PRO A 265 -17.15 -32.22 -24.03
CA PRO A 265 -18.53 -32.67 -24.09
C PRO A 265 -19.52 -31.89 -23.19
N THR A 266 -20.75 -31.95 -23.66
CA THR A 266 -22.02 -31.34 -23.24
C THR A 266 -22.67 -31.97 -22.00
N GLY A 267 -23.02 -31.10 -21.03
CA GLY A 267 -24.30 -31.06 -20.27
C GLY A 267 -24.53 -32.05 -19.11
N PRO A 268 -25.61 -31.91 -18.33
CA PRO A 268 -26.28 -30.66 -17.89
C PRO A 268 -26.66 -30.66 -16.38
N SER A 269 -27.10 -29.49 -15.91
CA SER A 269 -28.12 -29.25 -14.85
C SER A 269 -27.84 -29.65 -13.40
N GLY A 270 -27.97 -28.66 -12.51
CA GLY A 270 -28.11 -28.83 -11.06
C GLY A 270 -28.53 -27.52 -10.40
N ALA A 271 -29.83 -27.27 -10.36
CA ALA A 271 -30.47 -26.16 -9.66
C ALA A 271 -30.74 -26.52 -8.19
N ILE A 272 -30.46 -25.57 -7.29
CA ILE A 272 -31.06 -25.36 -5.94
C ILE A 272 -30.96 -23.82 -5.70
N LEU A 273 -31.98 -22.94 -5.54
CA LEU A 273 -33.19 -22.89 -4.70
C LEU A 273 -32.87 -23.26 -3.24
N GLY A 274 -32.99 -22.44 -2.21
CA GLY A 274 -33.64 -21.15 -1.92
C GLY A 274 -33.87 -21.10 -0.39
N GLU A 275 -34.40 -19.98 0.11
CA GLU A 275 -35.08 -19.80 1.43
C GLU A 275 -34.32 -19.19 2.64
N GLU A 276 -34.46 -17.85 2.74
CA GLU A 276 -35.02 -17.04 3.85
C GLU A 276 -34.39 -16.92 5.27
N ALA A 277 -33.91 -15.69 5.52
CA ALA A 277 -34.44 -14.69 6.47
C ALA A 277 -34.12 -14.69 7.99
N SER A 278 -33.94 -13.42 8.44
CA SER A 278 -34.15 -12.84 9.79
C SER A 278 -33.02 -13.00 10.81
N SER A 279 -32.60 -12.00 11.59
CA SER A 279 -33.25 -10.76 12.05
C SER A 279 -32.24 -9.68 12.48
N SER A 280 -32.64 -8.42 12.29
CA SER A 280 -32.10 -7.18 12.87
C SER A 280 -32.16 -7.17 14.42
N PRO A 281 -31.32 -6.36 15.08
CA PRO A 281 -31.91 -5.42 16.04
C PRO A 281 -31.35 -3.98 15.92
N THR A 282 -32.27 -3.03 16.12
CA THR A 282 -32.09 -1.58 16.27
C THR A 282 -31.91 -1.22 17.78
N PRO A 283 -31.61 0.03 18.18
CA PRO A 283 -30.70 0.34 19.28
C PRO A 283 -31.45 0.73 20.58
N SER A 284 -30.74 0.76 21.71
CA SER A 284 -31.23 1.36 22.94
C SER A 284 -30.31 2.47 23.44
N GLU A 285 -30.95 3.56 23.85
CA GLU A 285 -30.43 4.85 24.27
C GLU A 285 -29.68 4.82 25.62
N ASP A 286 -29.08 5.99 25.90
CA ASP A 286 -28.91 6.62 27.20
C ASP A 286 -27.49 6.61 27.81
N TYR A 287 -26.75 7.69 27.52
CA TYR A 287 -25.82 8.25 28.51
C TYR A 287 -25.58 9.75 28.27
N THR A 288 -25.91 10.56 29.27
CA THR A 288 -25.45 11.95 29.51
C THR A 288 -25.02 12.04 30.98
N PRO A 289 -24.23 13.03 31.46
CA PRO A 289 -23.31 14.02 30.86
C PRO A 289 -21.90 13.93 31.57
N PRO A 290 -20.97 14.93 31.58
CA PRO A 290 -21.16 16.28 32.14
C PRO A 290 -20.63 17.44 31.28
N THR A 291 -21.35 18.56 31.32
CA THR A 291 -20.89 19.90 30.96
C THR A 291 -19.75 20.39 31.86
N PRO A 292 -18.84 21.22 31.32
CA PRO A 292 -18.41 22.41 32.05
C PRO A 292 -18.67 23.70 31.27
N ASN A 293 -18.99 24.69 32.08
CA ASN A 293 -19.48 26.02 31.77
C ASN A 293 -18.46 26.95 31.08
N LEU A 294 -19.05 27.91 30.35
CA LEU A 294 -18.72 29.34 30.26
C LEU A 294 -17.26 29.78 30.38
N PHE A 295 -16.72 30.30 29.28
CA PHE A 295 -15.97 31.56 29.31
C PHE A 295 -16.51 32.52 28.25
N THR A 296 -17.47 33.35 28.69
CA THR A 296 -17.81 34.63 28.07
C THR A 296 -16.81 35.67 28.58
N GLY A 297 -16.15 36.44 27.71
CA GLY A 297 -15.32 37.54 28.22
C GLY A 297 -14.42 38.25 27.21
N LYS A 298 -14.98 39.26 26.54
CA LYS A 298 -14.39 40.60 26.27
C LYS A 298 -12.86 40.70 26.28
N ASN A 299 -12.26 40.87 25.10
CA ASN A 299 -11.00 41.61 24.93
C ASN A 299 -11.08 42.52 23.70
N LEU A 300 -11.94 43.54 23.80
CA LEU A 300 -12.02 44.66 22.86
C LEU A 300 -11.94 45.94 23.68
N GLY A 301 -10.74 46.35 24.07
CA GLY A 301 -10.58 47.55 24.92
C GLY A 301 -9.15 48.07 25.14
N TRP A 302 -8.11 47.32 24.76
CA TRP A 302 -6.73 47.73 25.06
C TRP A 302 -6.07 48.53 23.93
N GLY A 303 -6.54 48.40 22.69
CA GLY A 303 -5.97 49.13 21.54
C GLY A 303 -6.19 50.66 21.58
N VAL A 304 -7.29 51.11 22.17
CA VAL A 304 -7.65 52.55 22.20
C VAL A 304 -6.92 53.30 23.34
N LEU A 305 -6.62 52.63 24.45
CA LEU A 305 -5.85 53.21 25.57
C LEU A 305 -4.37 53.40 25.23
N GLY A 306 -3.78 52.50 24.44
CA GLY A 306 -2.39 52.64 23.98
C GLY A 306 -2.16 53.88 23.12
N ILE A 307 -3.09 54.20 22.23
CA ILE A 307 -2.99 55.36 21.32
C ILE A 307 -3.16 56.68 22.10
N ALA A 308 -4.09 56.73 23.05
CA ALA A 308 -4.26 57.90 23.92
C ALA A 308 -3.03 58.17 24.80
N GLY A 309 -2.40 57.11 25.35
CA GLY A 309 -1.16 57.22 26.12
C GLY A 309 0.01 57.78 25.29
N ILE A 310 0.15 57.33 24.04
CA ILE A 310 1.21 57.82 23.14
C ILE A 310 0.98 59.29 22.76
N LEU A 311 -0.26 59.70 22.49
CA LEU A 311 -0.58 61.11 22.20
C LEU A 311 -0.32 62.02 23.40
N LEU A 312 -0.57 61.55 24.63
CA LEU A 312 -0.30 62.29 25.86
C LEU A 312 1.21 62.48 26.11
N VAL A 313 2.02 61.45 25.84
CA VAL A 313 3.49 61.54 25.93
C VAL A 313 4.04 62.52 24.88
N VAL A 314 3.52 62.49 23.65
CA VAL A 314 3.92 63.43 22.59
C VAL A 314 3.55 64.87 22.95
N TRP A 315 2.38 65.09 23.55
CA TRP A 315 1.95 66.41 24.02
C TRP A 315 2.84 66.94 25.17
N LEU A 316 3.17 66.09 26.16
CA LEU A 316 4.05 66.45 27.26
C LEU A 316 5.49 66.77 26.80
N LEU A 317 5.99 66.06 25.79
CA LEU A 317 7.31 66.32 25.22
C LEU A 317 7.36 67.63 24.43
N ARG A 318 6.25 68.03 23.76
CA ARG A 318 6.15 69.35 23.11
C ARG A 318 6.16 70.50 24.10
N LYS A 319 5.45 70.37 25.23
CA LYS A 319 5.37 71.43 26.25
C LYS A 319 6.73 71.73 26.92
N LYS A 320 7.70 70.82 26.83
CA LYS A 320 9.04 71.00 27.43
C LYS A 320 10.03 71.73 26.52
N GLN A 321 9.63 72.04 25.28
CA GLN A 321 10.45 72.72 24.28
C GLN A 321 10.04 74.18 24.01
N ASP A 322 8.94 74.63 24.63
CA ASP A 322 8.56 76.04 24.76
C ASP A 322 8.97 76.55 26.15
#